data_AF-A0A1A7YVX8-F1
#
_entry.id   AF-A0A1A7YVX8-F1
#
_cell.length_a   1.000
_cell.length_b   1.000
_cell.length_c   1.000
_cell.angle_alpha   90.00
_cell.angle_beta   90.00
_cell.angle_gamma   90.00
#
_symmetry.space_group_name_H-M   'P 1'
#
loop_
_entity.id
_entity.type
_entity.pdbx_description
1 polymer ?
#
loop_
_entity_poly.entity_id
_entity_poly.type
_entity_poly.pdbx_seq_one_letter_code
_entity_poly.pdbx_strand_id
1 'polypeptide(L)'
;MNIIWLCITSVLCFTSVFSDQSTRRIRVFPAGNQSIAGVFQVSHVDSRDQLQYAFSASEARRFCRSLGLSIASKAQVEAALRRGLETCRFGWIDE
;
A
#
# COMPACT_ATOMS: atom_id res chain seq x y z
N MET A 1 12.70 -38.42 28.77
CA MET A 1 11.42 -37.92 28.20
C MET A 1 11.55 -36.41 28.12
N ASN A 2 12.06 -35.94 26.99
CA ASN A 2 13.20 -35.02 26.99
C ASN A 2 12.83 -33.55 26.76
N ILE A 3 13.35 -32.72 27.66
CA ILE A 3 13.45 -31.24 27.66
C ILE A 3 13.80 -30.60 26.31
N ILE A 4 14.35 -31.39 25.37
CA ILE A 4 14.70 -31.00 24.01
C ILE A 4 13.47 -30.46 23.24
N TRP A 5 12.27 -30.98 23.48
CA TRP A 5 11.06 -30.53 22.77
C TRP A 5 10.55 -29.15 23.22
N LEU A 6 10.79 -28.79 24.49
CA LEU A 6 10.45 -27.47 25.05
C LEU A 6 11.32 -26.35 24.46
N CYS A 7 12.57 -26.65 24.11
CA CYS A 7 13.47 -25.68 23.47
C CYS A 7 13.07 -25.43 22.01
N ILE A 8 12.59 -26.45 21.29
CA ILE A 8 12.19 -26.33 19.88
C ILE A 8 10.92 -25.46 19.74
N THR A 9 9.96 -25.56 20.65
CA THR A 9 8.78 -24.69 20.68
C THR A 9 9.11 -23.24 21.05
N SER A 10 10.20 -23.02 21.78
CA SER A 10 10.63 -21.67 22.19
C SER A 10 11.25 -20.85 21.04
N VAL A 11 11.83 -21.50 20.01
CA VAL A 11 12.49 -20.81 18.89
C VAL A 11 11.48 -20.39 17.80
N LEU A 12 10.40 -21.14 17.62
CA LEU A 12 9.36 -20.87 16.61
C LEU A 12 8.44 -19.69 16.97
N CYS A 13 8.51 -19.17 18.19
CA CYS A 13 7.71 -18.01 18.61
C CYS A 13 8.33 -16.64 18.25
N PHE A 14 9.56 -16.59 17.74
CA PHE A 14 10.25 -15.33 17.45
C PHE A 14 10.06 -14.76 16.05
N THR A 15 9.26 -15.38 15.17
CA THR A 15 8.67 -14.61 14.06
C THR A 15 7.50 -13.82 14.62
N SER A 16 7.78 -12.95 15.59
CA SER A 16 6.88 -11.87 15.97
C SER A 16 6.56 -11.13 14.69
N VAL A 17 5.32 -11.32 14.25
CA VAL A 17 4.63 -10.56 13.23
C VAL A 17 4.94 -9.08 13.50
N PHE A 18 5.91 -8.51 12.78
CA PHE A 18 5.98 -7.07 12.59
C PHE A 18 4.76 -6.73 11.74
N SER A 19 3.60 -6.67 12.39
CA SER A 19 2.40 -6.14 11.75
C SER A 19 2.72 -4.67 11.56
N ASP A 20 3.18 -4.32 10.36
CA ASP A 20 3.55 -2.97 9.97
C ASP A 20 2.37 -2.04 10.26
N GLN A 21 2.41 -1.39 11.42
CA GLN A 21 1.33 -0.52 11.90
C GLN A 21 1.09 0.65 10.93
N SER A 22 2.04 0.91 10.02
CA SER A 22 1.96 1.88 8.93
C SER A 22 0.87 1.54 7.90
N THR A 23 0.65 0.25 7.59
CA THR A 23 -0.34 -0.16 6.56
C THR A 23 -1.79 -0.01 6.97
N ARG A 24 -2.11 0.05 8.29
CA ARG A 24 -3.50 0.18 8.76
C ARG A 24 -4.18 1.47 8.33
N ARG A 25 -3.40 2.50 7.98
CA ARG A 25 -3.92 3.81 7.57
C ARG A 25 -3.88 4.01 6.05
N ILE A 26 -3.67 2.96 5.28
CA ILE A 26 -3.59 3.05 3.82
C ILE A 26 -4.76 2.29 3.19
N ARG A 27 -5.44 2.96 2.27
CA ARG A 27 -6.45 2.38 1.38
C ARG A 27 -5.93 2.37 -0.05
N VAL A 28 -6.21 1.28 -0.76
CA VAL A 28 -5.82 1.10 -2.16
C VAL A 28 -7.07 0.86 -3.00
N PHE A 29 -7.14 1.50 -4.16
CA PHE A 29 -8.18 1.29 -5.16
C PHE A 29 -7.54 1.02 -6.55
N PRO A 30 -7.94 -0.05 -7.25
CA PRO A 30 -8.87 -1.09 -6.82
C PRO A 30 -8.31 -1.94 -5.66
N ALA A 31 -9.19 -2.54 -4.85
CA ALA A 31 -8.81 -3.34 -3.69
C ALA A 31 -8.27 -4.73 -4.09
N GLY A 32 -7.71 -5.46 -3.12
CA GLY A 32 -7.35 -6.88 -3.32
C GLY A 32 -6.14 -7.13 -4.22
N ASN A 33 -5.10 -6.29 -4.12
CA ASN A 33 -3.87 -6.36 -4.94
C ASN A 33 -4.14 -6.26 -6.45
N GLN A 34 -5.24 -5.61 -6.82
CA GLN A 34 -5.58 -5.36 -8.21
C GLN A 34 -4.95 -4.04 -8.69
N SER A 35 -4.82 -3.90 -10.01
CA SER A 35 -4.49 -2.65 -10.67
C SER A 35 -5.16 -2.60 -12.03
N ILE A 36 -5.36 -1.39 -12.57
CA ILE A 36 -5.90 -1.19 -13.91
C ILE A 36 -4.78 -0.64 -14.78
N ALA A 37 -4.36 -1.41 -15.79
CA ALA A 37 -3.17 -1.11 -16.59
C ALA A 37 -1.89 -0.89 -15.76
N GLY A 38 -1.76 -1.55 -14.59
CA GLY A 38 -0.62 -1.37 -13.68
C GLY A 38 -0.75 -0.16 -12.74
N VAL A 39 -1.86 0.58 -12.77
CA VAL A 39 -2.10 1.76 -11.92
C VAL A 39 -3.13 1.44 -10.84
N PHE A 40 -2.88 1.92 -9.62
CA PHE A 40 -3.83 1.94 -8.51
C PHE A 40 -3.66 3.23 -7.70
N GLN A 41 -4.74 3.71 -7.10
CA GLN A 41 -4.74 4.87 -6.21
C GLN A 41 -4.46 4.44 -4.77
N VAL A 42 -3.54 5.14 -4.12
CA VAL A 42 -3.28 5.03 -2.68
C VAL A 42 -3.90 6.23 -1.95
N SER A 43 -4.52 6.01 -0.80
CA SER A 43 -5.09 7.07 0.04
C SER A 43 -4.82 6.80 1.51
N HIS A 44 -4.66 7.87 2.30
CA HIS A 44 -4.51 7.76 3.75
C HIS A 44 -5.89 7.78 4.42
N VAL A 45 -6.10 7.00 5.48
CA VAL A 45 -7.29 7.07 6.33
C VAL A 45 -6.96 7.54 7.74
N ASP A 46 -7.85 8.32 8.34
CA ASP A 46 -7.74 8.73 9.73
C ASP A 46 -8.18 7.62 10.71
N SER A 47 -8.26 7.94 12.00
CA SER A 47 -8.68 7.00 13.04
C SER A 47 -10.15 6.58 12.94
N ARG A 48 -10.95 7.26 12.11
CA ARG A 48 -12.37 6.98 11.85
C ARG A 48 -12.58 6.34 10.47
N ASP A 49 -11.50 5.85 9.85
CA ASP A 49 -11.50 5.23 8.52
C ASP A 49 -11.96 6.18 7.40
N GLN A 50 -11.80 7.50 7.58
CA GLN A 50 -12.15 8.51 6.58
C GLN A 50 -10.94 8.85 5.70
N LEU A 51 -11.15 8.96 4.38
CA LEU A 51 -10.11 9.27 3.40
C LEU A 51 -9.59 10.72 3.54
N GLN A 52 -8.29 10.87 3.75
CA GLN A 52 -7.61 12.16 3.92
C GLN A 52 -6.57 12.44 2.82
N TYR A 53 -6.44 13.72 2.45
CA TYR A 53 -5.31 14.19 1.66
C TYR A 53 -4.12 14.43 2.59
N ALA A 54 -3.18 13.48 2.60
CA ALA A 54 -2.09 13.46 3.58
C ALA A 54 -0.68 13.37 2.96
N PHE A 55 -0.57 13.30 1.64
CA PHE A 55 0.72 13.20 0.95
C PHE A 55 1.06 14.52 0.27
N SER A 56 2.30 14.98 0.43
CA SER A 56 2.96 15.82 -0.57
C SER A 56 3.42 14.97 -1.78
N ALA A 57 3.74 15.62 -2.90
CA ALA A 57 4.22 14.91 -4.10
C ALA A 57 5.52 14.12 -3.84
N SER A 58 6.42 14.60 -2.97
CA SER A 58 7.66 13.91 -2.62
C SER A 58 7.41 12.68 -1.75
N GLU A 59 6.46 12.77 -0.82
CA GLU A 59 6.02 11.64 0.01
C GLU A 59 5.30 10.58 -0.83
N ALA A 60 4.43 10.98 -1.77
CA ALA A 60 3.78 10.04 -2.69
C ALA A 60 4.81 9.22 -3.48
N ARG A 61 5.84 9.86 -4.05
CA ARG A 61 6.94 9.17 -4.75
C ARG A 61 7.71 8.23 -3.83
N ARG A 62 8.03 8.66 -2.61
CA ARG A 62 8.76 7.84 -1.64
C ARG A 62 7.92 6.63 -1.21
N PHE A 63 6.62 6.82 -1.03
CA PHE A 63 5.69 5.76 -0.69
C PHE A 63 5.61 4.70 -1.79
N CYS A 64 5.38 5.08 -3.05
CA CYS A 64 5.40 4.13 -4.17
C CYS A 64 6.72 3.34 -4.23
N ARG A 65 7.87 4.00 -4.05
CA ARG A 65 9.19 3.33 -4.03
C ARG A 65 9.33 2.33 -2.89
N SER A 66 8.78 2.61 -1.72
CA SER A 66 8.80 1.67 -0.59
C SER A 66 8.03 0.38 -0.87
N LEU A 67 7.10 0.41 -1.83
CA LEU A 67 6.37 -0.76 -2.33
C LEU A 67 7.08 -1.45 -3.51
N GLY A 68 8.30 -1.01 -3.89
CA GLY A 68 8.99 -1.50 -5.09
C GLY A 68 8.37 -1.00 -6.40
N LEU A 69 7.59 0.08 -6.36
CA LEU A 69 6.87 0.66 -7.50
C LEU A 69 7.36 2.08 -7.80
N SER A 70 6.99 2.61 -8.96
CA SER A 70 7.08 4.05 -9.26
C SER A 70 5.74 4.73 -9.08
N ILE A 71 5.73 6.05 -8.85
CA ILE A 71 4.49 6.82 -9.02
C ILE A 71 4.10 6.75 -10.51
N ALA A 72 2.80 6.72 -10.79
CA ALA A 72 2.33 6.64 -12.16
C ALA A 72 2.62 7.94 -12.92
N SER A 73 3.04 7.84 -14.18
CA SER A 73 3.10 8.99 -15.09
C SER A 73 1.72 9.34 -15.65
N LYS A 74 1.56 10.55 -16.19
CA LYS A 74 0.32 10.98 -16.86
C LYS A 74 -0.12 9.99 -17.93
N ALA A 75 0.81 9.54 -18.78
CA ALA A 75 0.51 8.58 -19.84
C ALA A 75 -0.02 7.23 -19.29
N GLN A 76 0.51 6.76 -18.16
CA GLN A 76 0.04 5.54 -17.49
C GLN A 76 -1.36 5.73 -16.91
N VAL A 77 -1.63 6.88 -16.28
CA VAL A 77 -2.96 7.19 -15.74
C VAL A 77 -3.99 7.32 -16.87
N GLU A 78 -3.66 7.96 -17.98
CA GLU A 78 -4.54 8.04 -19.15
C GLU A 78 -4.83 6.65 -19.75
N ALA A 79 -3.82 5.76 -19.79
CA ALA A 79 -4.01 4.38 -20.22
C ALA A 79 -4.91 3.59 -19.27
N ALA A 80 -4.77 3.79 -17.96
CA ALA A 80 -5.62 3.17 -16.96
C ALA A 80 -7.07 3.70 -17.01
N LEU A 81 -7.24 5.02 -17.22
CA LEU A 81 -8.56 5.65 -17.39
C LEU A 81 -9.32 5.06 -18.57
N ARG A 82 -8.66 4.89 -19.73
CA ARG A 82 -9.27 4.22 -20.91
C ARG A 82 -9.70 2.77 -20.63
N ARG A 83 -9.21 2.16 -19.55
CA ARG A 83 -9.56 0.82 -19.09
C ARG A 83 -10.43 0.82 -17.83
N GLY A 84 -11.02 1.96 -17.45
CA GLY A 84 -12.00 2.08 -16.37
C GLY A 84 -11.44 2.46 -15.00
N LEU A 85 -10.20 2.96 -14.91
CA LEU A 85 -9.72 3.55 -13.66
C LEU A 85 -10.33 4.94 -13.46
N GLU A 86 -11.43 5.00 -12.72
CA GLU A 86 -12.13 6.23 -12.38
C GLU A 86 -12.18 6.40 -10.86
N THR A 87 -11.83 7.59 -10.36
CA THR A 87 -11.92 7.92 -8.93
C THR A 87 -12.46 9.34 -8.76
N CYS A 88 -13.18 9.59 -7.66
CA CYS A 88 -13.67 10.92 -7.29
C CYS A 88 -12.77 11.57 -6.24
N ARG A 89 -11.44 11.52 -6.47
CA ARG A 89 -10.41 12.02 -5.55
C ARG A 89 -9.22 12.51 -6.35
N PHE A 90 -8.65 13.64 -5.96
CA PHE A 90 -7.40 14.12 -6.56
C PHE A 90 -6.21 13.26 -6.11
N GLY A 91 -5.23 13.09 -6.99
CA GLY A 91 -4.04 12.26 -6.72
C GLY A 91 -2.79 12.84 -7.35
N TRP A 92 -1.63 12.46 -6.81
CA TRP A 92 -0.32 12.83 -7.35
C TRP A 92 0.11 11.84 -8.45
N ILE A 93 0.69 12.39 -9.51
CA ILE A 93 1.30 11.66 -10.64
C ILE A 93 2.61 12.37 -11.02
N ASP A 94 3.45 11.69 -11.79
CA ASP A 94 4.53 12.35 -12.54
C ASP A 94 4.02 12.78 -13.92
N GLU A 95 4.64 13.82 -14.50
CA GLU A 95 4.35 14.29 -15.86
C GLU A 95 4.66 13.22 -16.92
#